data_AF-A0A2X2YN40-F1
#
_entry.id   AF-A0A2X2YN40-F1
#
_cell.length_a   1.000
_cell.length_b   1.000
_cell.length_c   1.000
_cell.angle_alpha   90.00
_cell.angle_beta   90.00
_cell.angle_gamma   90.00
#
_symmetry.space_group_name_H-M   'P 1'
#
loop_
_entity.id
_entity.type
_entity.pdbx_description
1 polymer ?
#
loop_
_entity_poly.entity_id
_entity_poly.type
_entity_poly.pdbx_seq_one_letter_code
_entity_poly.pdbx_strand_id
1 'polypeptide(L)' 'MLLEERRAKILAILIKNERVLVNNLAELFSVSRETIRRDLSYLEKKSGY' A
#
# COMPACT_ATOMS: atom_id res chain seq x y z
N MET A 1 1.17 9.18 -10.55
CA MET A 1 1.66 9.24 -9.16
C MET A 1 3.00 8.53 -9.08
N LEU A 2 3.97 9.06 -8.33
CA LEU A 2 5.26 8.40 -8.10
C LEU A 2 5.10 7.18 -7.16
N LEU A 3 5.92 6.15 -7.38
CA LEU A 3 5.91 4.90 -6.61
C LEU A 3 6.07 5.15 -5.09
N GLU A 4 7.01 5.99 -4.71
CA GLU A 4 7.32 6.29 -3.31
C GLU A 4 6.19 7.06 -2.62
N GLU A 5 5.56 7.99 -3.34
CA GLU A 5 4.39 8.71 -2.83
C GLU A 5 3.23 7.74 -2.58
N ARG A 6 3.01 6.75 -3.46
CA ARG A 6 1.97 5.74 -3.27
C ARG A 6 2.22 4.90 -2.03
N ARG A 7 3.45 4.44 -1.86
CA ARG A 7 3.87 3.66 -0.68
C ARG A 7 3.69 4.44 0.61
N ALA A 8 4.08 5.71 0.64
CA ALA A 8 3.87 6.58 1.79
C ALA A 8 2.38 6.74 2.14
N LYS A 9 1.51 6.95 1.14
CA LYS A 9 0.06 7.02 1.35
C LYS A 9 -0.53 5.69 1.81
N ILE A 10 -0.10 4.56 1.24
CA ILE A 10 -0.53 3.22 1.68
C ILE A 10 -0.16 3.01 3.16
N LEU A 11 1.07 3.35 3.56
CA LEU A 11 1.52 3.22 4.94
C LEU A 11 0.71 4.11 5.90
N ALA A 12 0.44 5.37 5.52
CA ALA A 12 -0.42 6.26 6.32
C ALA A 12 -1.85 5.71 6.47
N ILE A 13 -2.40 5.12 5.42
CA ILE A 13 -3.72 4.48 5.46
C ILE A 13 -3.70 3.25 6.38
N LEU A 14 -2.65 2.43 6.36
CA LEU A 14 -2.48 1.27 7.24
C LEU A 14 -2.33 1.67 8.72
N ILE A 15 -1.60 2.75 8.99
CA ILE A 15 -1.47 3.26 10.37
C ILE A 15 -2.81 3.79 10.88
N LYS A 16 -3.58 4.47 10.01
CA LYS A 16 -4.89 5.02 10.36
C LYS A 16 -5.98 3.96 10.46
N ASN A 17 -5.92 2.94 9.62
CA ASN A 17 -6.88 1.84 9.55
C ASN A 17 -6.11 0.56 9.82
N GLU A 18 -6.25 0.00 11.03
CA GLU A 18 -5.56 -1.23 11.49
C GLU A 18 -5.53 -2.34 10.43
N ARG A 19 -6.54 -2.40 9.57
CA ARG A 19 -6.61 -3.31 8.42
C ARG A 19 -7.22 -2.61 7.22
N VAL A 20 -6.73 -2.93 6.03
CA VAL A 20 -7.30 -2.50 4.75
C VAL A 20 -7.32 -3.64 3.75
N LEU A 21 -8.32 -3.61 2.86
CA LEU A 21 -8.42 -4.57 1.78
C LEU A 21 -7.56 -4.13 0.60
N VAL A 22 -6.83 -5.08 0.01
CA VAL A 22 -6.00 -4.86 -1.18
C VAL A 22 -6.85 -4.35 -2.36
N ASN A 23 -8.10 -4.82 -2.49
CA ASN A 23 -9.01 -4.35 -3.53
C ASN A 23 -9.29 -2.84 -3.38
N ASN A 24 -9.61 -2.38 -2.16
CA ASN A 24 -9.91 -0.98 -1.91
C ASN A 24 -8.70 -0.09 -2.22
N LEU A 25 -7.49 -0.52 -1.88
CA LEU A 25 -6.26 0.21 -2.24
C LEU A 25 -6.04 0.21 -3.76
N ALA A 26 -6.28 -0.91 -4.43
CA ALA A 26 -6.14 -1.03 -5.88
C ALA A 26 -7.08 -0.05 -6.61
N GLU A 27 -8.34 0.04 -6.17
CA GLU A 27 -9.33 0.99 -6.68
C GLU A 27 -8.94 2.44 -6.35
N LEU A 28 -8.58 2.73 -5.09
CA LEU A 28 -8.19 4.07 -4.63
C LEU A 28 -7.00 4.64 -5.39
N PHE A 29 -6.00 3.82 -5.71
CA PHE A 29 -4.81 4.22 -6.45
C PHE A 29 -4.90 3.94 -7.95
N SER A 30 -6.03 3.42 -8.44
CA SER A 30 -6.26 3.02 -9.83
C SER A 30 -5.12 2.15 -10.40
N VAL A 31 -4.70 1.16 -9.63
CA VAL A 31 -3.63 0.21 -9.99
C VAL A 31 -4.06 -1.23 -9.75
N SER A 32 -3.34 -2.18 -10.33
CA SER A 32 -3.62 -3.60 -10.14
C SER A 32 -3.39 -4.05 -8.70
N ARG A 33 -4.18 -5.03 -8.24
CA ARG A 33 -4.00 -5.69 -6.93
C ARG A 33 -2.58 -6.23 -6.75
N GLU A 34 -1.97 -6.74 -7.82
CA GLU A 34 -0.57 -7.19 -7.80
C GLU A 34 0.42 -6.05 -7.51
N THR A 35 0.16 -4.86 -8.04
CA THR A 35 0.96 -3.67 -7.75
C THR A 35 0.87 -3.29 -6.28
N ILE A 36 -0.34 -3.26 -5.72
CA ILE A 36 -0.54 -3.02 -4.29
C ILE A 36 0.17 -4.09 -3.45
N ARG A 37 0.06 -5.38 -3.80
CA ARG A 37 0.77 -6.45 -3.08
C ARG A 37 2.28 -6.25 -3.08
N ARG A 38 2.87 -5.87 -4.22
CA ARG A 38 4.30 -5.56 -4.30
C ARG A 38 4.68 -4.36 -3.44
N ASP A 39 3.84 -3.33 -3.39
CA ASP A 39 4.05 -2.17 -2.52
C ASP A 39 3.96 -2.57 -1.04
N LEU A 40 2.95 -3.36 -0.65
CA LEU A 40 2.80 -3.86 0.72
C LEU A 40 3.99 -4.74 1.12
N SER A 41 4.39 -5.72 0.29
CA SER A 41 5.55 -6.56 0.57
C SER A 41 6.86 -5.77 0.64
N TYR A 42 6.98 -4.68 -0.13
CA TYR A 42 8.12 -3.77 -0.01
C TYR A 42 8.09 -3.00 1.32
N LEU A 43 6.92 -2.51 1.74
CA LEU A 43 6.74 -1.81 3.01
C LEU A 43 7.02 -2.72 4.21
N GLU A 44 6.53 -3.97 4.21
CA GLU A 44 6.82 -4.96 5.25
C GLU A 44 8.33 -5.20 5.37
N LYS A 45 9.01 -5.48 4.25
CA LYS A 45 10.46 -5.69 4.23
C LYS A 45 11.27 -4.46 4.66
N LYS A 46 10.77 -3.25 4.36
CA LYS A 46 11.45 -2.01 4.74
C LYS A 46 11.27 -1.67 6.22
N SER A 47 10.13 -2.04 6.82
CA SER A 47 9.80 -1.71 8.20
C SER A 47 10.18 -2.80 9.22
N GLY A 48 10.55 -4.01 8.79
CA GLY A 48 11.10 -5.04 9.68
C GLY A 48 10.13 -5.57 10.74
N TYR A 49 8.83 -5.56 10.43
CA TYR A 49 7.79 -6.28 11.21
C TYR A 49 7.59 -7.69 10.66
#